data_AF-A0A4S4D6M2-F1
#
_entry.id   AF-A0A4S4D6M2-F1
#
_cell.length_a   1.000
_cell.length_b   1.000
_cell.length_c   1.000
_cell.angle_alpha   90.00
_cell.angle_beta   90.00
_cell.angle_gamma   90.00
#
_symmetry.space_group_name_H-M   'P 1'
#
loop_
_entity.id
_entity.type
_entity.pdbx_description
1 polymer ?
#
loop_
_entity_poly.entity_id
_entity_poly.type
_entity_poly.pdbx_seq_one_letter_code
_entity_poly.pdbx_strand_id
1 'polypeptide(L)'
;MEANGGESSRILREIENLKSAKSEIERRISDLEAQLRDIDEKDETKTNSTRSCPPLSNGDSGFGHGLSPDMIYRYSRQLLLPSFGVQAQSSLLKASILVVGAGGLGSPALLYLAACGVGRLGIVDHDVVELNNLHRQIIHTEAYIGQSKVESAAAACHSYVTLD
;
A
#
# COMPACT_ATOMS: atom_id res chain seq x y z
N MET A 1 16.20 56.75 -22.41
CA MET A 1 16.44 55.71 -21.39
C MET A 1 15.29 55.75 -20.39
N GLU A 2 14.09 55.24 -20.73
CA GLU A 2 12.93 55.23 -19.81
C GLU A 2 11.96 54.06 -20.09
N ALA A 3 12.47 52.82 -20.24
CA ALA A 3 11.63 51.63 -20.43
C ALA A 3 11.65 50.62 -19.25
N ASN A 4 12.73 50.60 -18.45
CA ASN A 4 12.92 49.57 -17.41
C ASN A 4 12.11 49.78 -16.11
N GLY A 5 11.63 51.00 -15.84
CA GLY A 5 10.89 51.29 -14.59
C GLY A 5 9.47 50.73 -14.58
N GLY A 6 8.82 50.66 -15.76
CA GLY A 6 7.46 50.15 -15.91
C GLY A 6 7.36 48.62 -15.81
N GLU A 7 8.39 47.90 -16.25
CA GLU A 7 8.43 46.44 -16.19
C GLU A 7 8.77 45.95 -14.78
N SER A 8 9.74 46.60 -14.12
CA SER A 8 10.11 46.31 -12.73
C SER A 8 8.92 46.51 -11.76
N SER A 9 8.13 47.56 -11.96
CA SER A 9 6.95 47.83 -11.12
C SER A 9 5.81 46.83 -11.35
N ARG A 10 5.63 46.34 -12.59
CA ARG A 10 4.67 45.25 -12.88
C ARG A 10 5.08 43.95 -12.19
N ILE A 11 6.35 43.58 -12.26
CA ILE A 11 6.87 42.36 -11.63
C ILE A 11 6.74 42.43 -10.12
N LEU A 12 7.06 43.57 -9.50
CA LEU A 12 6.91 43.76 -8.05
C LEU A 12 5.46 43.60 -7.58
N ARG A 13 4.51 44.15 -8.33
CA ARG A 13 3.08 44.00 -8.05
C ARG A 13 2.63 42.54 -8.17
N GLU A 14 3.14 41.82 -9.15
CA GLU A 14 2.82 40.39 -9.32
C GLU A 14 3.43 39.54 -8.20
N ILE A 15 4.65 39.83 -7.78
CA ILE A 15 5.27 39.17 -6.61
C ILE A 15 4.42 39.41 -5.34
N GLU A 16 3.89 40.62 -5.16
CA GLU A 16 3.04 40.94 -4.03
C GLU A 16 1.69 40.18 -4.08
N ASN A 17 1.06 40.12 -5.25
CA ASN A 17 -0.14 39.32 -5.48
C ASN A 17 0.09 37.82 -5.23
N LEU A 18 1.22 37.27 -5.70
CA LEU A 18 1.56 35.87 -5.49
C LEU A 18 1.86 35.57 -4.01
N LYS A 19 2.48 36.51 -3.28
CA LYS A 19 2.72 36.38 -1.84
C LYS A 19 1.42 36.41 -1.04
N SER A 20 0.47 37.28 -1.40
CA SER A 20 -0.83 37.31 -0.73
C SER A 20 -1.62 36.02 -0.99
N ALA A 21 -1.66 35.56 -2.25
CA ALA A 21 -2.28 34.28 -2.61
C ALA A 21 -1.65 33.09 -1.87
N LYS A 22 -0.30 33.06 -1.76
CA LYS A 22 0.41 32.03 -0.99
C LYS A 22 -0.02 32.02 0.47
N SER A 23 -0.09 33.19 1.11
CA SER A 23 -0.51 33.29 2.51
C SER A 23 -1.95 32.84 2.74
N GLU A 24 -2.84 33.07 1.76
CA GLU A 24 -4.23 32.60 1.81
C GLU A 24 -4.32 31.08 1.69
N ILE A 25 -3.56 30.49 0.76
CA ILE A 25 -3.48 29.03 0.60
C ILE A 25 -2.91 28.38 1.85
N GLU A 26 -1.83 28.93 2.42
CA GLU A 26 -1.23 28.42 3.66
C GLU A 26 -2.21 28.44 4.83
N ARG A 27 -3.00 29.52 4.97
CA ARG A 27 -4.07 29.59 5.97
C ARG A 27 -5.14 28.53 5.71
N ARG A 28 -5.54 28.32 4.45
CA ARG A 28 -6.54 27.31 4.09
C ARG A 28 -6.08 25.88 4.38
N ILE A 29 -4.81 25.59 4.13
CA ILE A 29 -4.18 24.31 4.48
C ILE A 29 -4.24 24.12 5.99
N SER A 30 -3.82 25.12 6.78
CA SER A 30 -3.87 25.05 8.24
C SER A 30 -5.29 24.83 8.79
N ASP A 31 -6.30 25.49 8.21
CA ASP A 31 -7.70 25.30 8.61
C ASP A 31 -8.20 23.88 8.30
N LEU A 32 -7.84 23.33 7.13
CA LEU A 32 -8.21 21.97 6.72
C LEU A 32 -7.49 20.90 7.55
N GLU A 33 -6.22 21.13 7.90
CA GLU A 33 -5.47 20.24 8.81
C GLU A 33 -6.08 20.24 10.21
N ALA A 34 -6.58 21.37 10.71
CA ALA A 34 -7.31 21.42 11.97
C ALA A 34 -8.63 20.63 11.90
N GLN A 35 -9.37 20.75 10.80
CA GLN A 35 -10.59 19.95 10.59
C GLN A 35 -10.30 18.45 10.53
N LEU A 36 -9.15 18.05 9.97
CA LEU A 36 -8.74 16.64 9.92
C LEU A 36 -8.50 16.08 11.33
N ARG A 37 -7.84 16.87 12.22
CA ARG A 37 -7.63 16.49 13.63
C ARG A 37 -8.94 16.25 14.38
N ASP A 38 -9.95 17.09 14.17
CA ASP A 38 -11.27 16.96 14.80
C ASP A 38 -12.07 15.73 14.30
N ILE A 39 -11.73 15.20 13.12
CA ILE A 39 -12.33 13.98 12.57
C ILE A 39 -11.68 12.74 13.18
N ASP A 40 -10.35 12.73 13.33
CA ASP A 40 -9.62 11.61 13.95
C ASP A 40 -10.03 11.40 15.42
N GLU A 41 -10.23 12.47 16.19
CA GLU A 41 -10.73 12.37 17.58
C GLU A 41 -12.14 11.76 17.70
N LYS A 42 -12.97 11.89 16.66
CA LYS A 42 -14.32 11.28 16.62
C LYS A 42 -14.28 9.79 16.29
N ASP A 43 -13.27 9.31 15.56
CA ASP A 43 -13.11 7.89 15.26
C ASP A 43 -12.53 7.11 16.45
N GLU A 44 -11.66 7.73 17.27
CA GLU A 44 -11.12 7.12 18.49
C GLU A 44 -12.19 6.76 19.52
N THR A 45 -13.29 7.53 19.62
CA THR A 45 -14.39 7.22 20.56
C THR A 45 -15.21 5.98 20.20
N LYS A 46 -15.08 5.44 18.98
CA LYS A 46 -15.78 4.21 18.55
C LYS A 46 -14.91 2.94 18.60
N THR A 47 -13.59 3.05 18.70
CA THR A 47 -12.65 1.92 18.52
C THR A 47 -12.05 1.34 19.80
N ASN A 48 -12.49 1.76 20.99
CA ASN A 48 -12.05 1.17 22.25
C ASN A 48 -12.73 -0.18 22.54
N SER A 49 -12.40 -1.19 21.74
CA SER A 49 -12.28 -2.56 22.22
C SER A 49 -11.25 -3.34 21.39
N THR A 50 -10.10 -3.60 22.04
CA THR A 50 -9.11 -4.66 21.75
C THR A 50 -7.74 -4.24 21.17
N ARG A 51 -6.86 -3.85 22.11
CA ARG A 51 -5.45 -4.23 22.34
C ARG A 51 -4.33 -3.95 21.31
N SER A 52 -3.27 -3.44 21.94
CA SER A 52 -1.93 -3.05 21.53
C SER A 52 -1.05 -4.08 20.79
N CYS A 53 -0.20 -3.57 19.90
CA CYS A 53 1.15 -4.05 19.59
C CYS A 53 2.05 -2.87 19.14
N PRO A 54 3.39 -2.97 19.27
CA PRO A 54 4.33 -1.85 19.46
C PRO A 54 4.72 -1.10 18.15
N PRO A 55 5.36 0.08 18.24
CA PRO A 55 5.62 0.90 17.06
C PRO A 55 6.85 0.40 16.29
N LEU A 56 6.67 0.18 14.99
CA LEU A 56 7.78 0.05 14.04
C LEU A 56 8.19 1.44 13.59
N SER A 57 9.24 1.97 14.21
CA SER A 57 9.96 3.13 13.67
C SER A 57 10.80 2.66 12.49
N ASN A 58 10.43 3.06 11.28
CA ASN A 58 11.35 3.09 10.15
C ASN A 58 11.01 4.32 9.31
N GLY A 59 11.96 5.26 9.29
CA GLY A 59 12.14 6.32 8.29
C GLY A 59 10.88 7.01 7.80
N ASP A 60 10.54 8.14 8.45
CA ASP A 60 9.66 9.14 7.88
C ASP A 60 10.28 9.68 6.58
N SER A 61 9.94 9.04 5.47
CA SER A 61 10.23 9.53 4.13
C SER A 61 8.98 10.21 3.59
N GLY A 62 8.50 11.29 4.23
CA GLY A 62 7.84 12.46 3.62
C GLY A 62 6.66 12.26 2.65
N PHE A 63 6.17 11.04 2.46
CA PHE A 63 5.12 10.66 1.55
C PHE A 63 4.19 9.71 2.32
N GLY A 64 3.03 10.21 2.73
CA GLY A 64 2.09 9.55 3.67
C GLY A 64 1.45 8.22 3.22
N HIS A 65 2.09 7.48 2.29
CA HIS A 65 1.58 6.23 1.73
C HIS A 65 2.33 4.97 2.21
N GLY A 66 3.46 5.08 2.91
CA GLY A 66 4.14 3.92 3.53
C GLY A 66 4.65 2.86 2.55
N LEU A 67 5.00 3.25 1.32
CA LEU A 67 5.62 2.35 0.31
C LEU A 67 7.11 2.64 0.27
N SER A 68 7.95 1.61 0.42
CA SER A 68 9.39 1.74 0.19
C SER A 68 9.69 1.95 -1.30
N PRO A 69 10.86 2.51 -1.67
CA PRO A 69 11.27 2.64 -3.07
C PRO A 69 11.23 1.32 -3.85
N ASP A 70 11.64 0.22 -3.22
CA ASP A 70 11.60 -1.12 -3.82
C ASP A 70 10.16 -1.60 -4.07
N MET A 71 9.24 -1.30 -3.15
CA MET A 71 7.81 -1.57 -3.36
C MET A 71 7.24 -0.72 -4.50
N ILE A 72 7.60 0.56 -4.58
CA ILE A 72 7.19 1.42 -5.70
C ILE A 72 7.66 0.84 -7.03
N TYR A 73 8.91 0.38 -7.09
CA TYR A 73 9.46 -0.25 -8.29
C TYR A 73 8.72 -1.55 -8.64
N ARG A 74 8.57 -2.45 -7.66
CA ARG A 74 7.87 -3.74 -7.78
C ARG A 74 6.43 -3.57 -8.28
N TYR A 75 5.70 -2.61 -7.71
CA TYR A 75 4.29 -2.36 -7.99
C TYR A 75 4.05 -1.28 -9.05
N SER A 76 5.11 -0.78 -9.70
CA SER A 76 5.04 0.35 -10.62
C SER A 76 3.94 0.23 -11.68
N ARG A 77 3.76 -0.98 -12.26
CA ARG A 77 2.74 -1.22 -13.28
C ARG A 77 1.31 -1.16 -12.76
N GLN A 78 1.04 -1.68 -11.57
CA GLN A 78 -0.31 -1.62 -10.98
C GLN A 78 -0.62 -0.24 -10.40
N LEU A 79 0.39 0.50 -9.94
CA LEU A 79 0.24 1.89 -9.50
C LEU A 79 -0.22 2.83 -10.63
N LEU A 80 0.11 2.52 -11.88
CA LEU A 80 -0.31 3.30 -13.05
C LEU A 80 -1.77 3.04 -13.47
N LEU A 81 -2.43 2.03 -12.91
CA LEU A 81 -3.80 1.70 -13.29
C LEU A 81 -4.77 2.82 -12.83
N PRO A 82 -5.68 3.27 -13.73
CA PRO A 82 -6.74 4.18 -13.33
C PRO A 82 -7.52 3.61 -12.15
N SER A 83 -7.84 4.46 -11.16
CA SER A 83 -8.60 4.11 -9.95
C SER A 83 -7.91 3.21 -8.92
N PHE A 84 -6.65 2.78 -9.14
CA PHE A 84 -5.87 2.03 -8.15
C PHE A 84 -4.87 2.96 -7.44
N GLY A 85 -3.77 3.30 -8.11
CA GLY A 85 -2.80 4.28 -7.59
C GLY A 85 -2.12 3.88 -6.28
N VAL A 86 -1.35 4.84 -5.76
CA VAL A 86 -0.52 4.68 -4.54
C VAL A 86 -1.37 4.42 -3.29
N GLN A 87 -2.52 5.10 -3.16
CA GLN A 87 -3.37 4.96 -1.98
C GLN A 87 -4.01 3.56 -1.90
N ALA A 88 -4.47 2.99 -3.02
CA ALA A 88 -5.02 1.64 -3.02
C ALA A 88 -3.93 0.61 -2.71
N GLN A 89 -2.72 0.77 -3.26
CA GLN A 89 -1.61 -0.12 -2.92
C GLN A 89 -1.23 -0.06 -1.43
N SER A 90 -1.17 1.14 -0.86
CA SER A 90 -0.94 1.33 0.58
C SER A 90 -2.00 0.63 1.42
N SER A 91 -3.26 0.72 0.99
CA SER A 91 -4.38 0.05 1.65
C SER A 91 -4.29 -1.48 1.53
N LEU A 92 -3.89 -1.99 0.36
CA LEU A 92 -3.71 -3.42 0.10
C LEU A 92 -2.59 -4.02 0.96
N LEU A 93 -1.49 -3.30 1.16
CA LEU A 93 -0.40 -3.70 2.06
C LEU A 93 -0.81 -3.73 3.53
N LYS A 94 -1.88 -3.04 3.92
CA LYS A 94 -2.45 -3.09 5.28
C LYS A 94 -3.55 -4.14 5.40
N ALA A 95 -4.01 -4.71 4.30
CA ALA A 95 -5.10 -5.67 4.27
C ALA A 95 -4.66 -7.07 4.78
N SER A 96 -5.62 -7.78 5.39
CA SER A 96 -5.48 -9.18 5.75
C SER A 96 -6.53 -10.01 5.03
N ILE A 97 -6.12 -11.10 4.38
CA ILE A 97 -7.02 -12.00 3.64
C ILE A 97 -6.77 -13.44 4.10
N LEU A 98 -7.86 -14.19 4.34
CA LEU A 98 -7.82 -15.62 4.64
C LEU A 98 -8.33 -16.39 3.44
N VAL A 99 -7.52 -17.33 2.94
CA VAL A 99 -7.91 -18.26 1.88
C VAL A 99 -8.09 -19.65 2.48
N VAL A 100 -9.28 -20.21 2.31
CA VAL A 100 -9.62 -21.57 2.75
C VAL A 100 -9.53 -22.50 1.54
N GLY A 101 -8.54 -23.38 1.58
CA GLY A 101 -8.15 -24.27 0.50
C GLY A 101 -6.98 -23.70 -0.30
N ALA A 102 -5.90 -24.47 -0.40
CA ALA A 102 -4.75 -24.27 -1.29
C ALA A 102 -4.80 -25.22 -2.51
N GLY A 103 -5.99 -25.76 -2.82
CA GLY A 103 -6.25 -26.63 -3.96
C GLY A 103 -6.36 -25.89 -5.29
N GLY A 104 -7.16 -26.41 -6.24
CA GLY A 104 -7.17 -25.92 -7.63
C GLY A 104 -7.62 -24.46 -7.82
N LEU A 105 -8.48 -23.95 -6.94
CA LEU A 105 -8.91 -22.54 -6.96
C LEU A 105 -8.03 -21.66 -6.08
N GLY A 106 -7.64 -22.18 -4.91
CA GLY A 106 -6.78 -21.47 -3.97
C GLY A 106 -5.40 -21.20 -4.54
N SER A 107 -4.86 -22.15 -5.30
CA SER A 107 -3.54 -22.07 -5.92
C SER A 107 -3.34 -20.78 -6.75
N PRO A 108 -4.13 -20.50 -7.81
CA PRO A 108 -3.99 -19.26 -8.55
C PRO A 108 -4.34 -18.03 -7.71
N ALA A 109 -5.35 -18.10 -6.84
CA ALA A 109 -5.75 -16.97 -6.00
C ALA A 109 -4.61 -16.52 -5.07
N LEU A 110 -3.98 -17.45 -4.36
CA LEU A 110 -2.87 -17.20 -3.45
C LEU A 110 -1.67 -16.57 -4.17
N LEU A 111 -1.31 -17.09 -5.36
CA LEU A 111 -0.23 -16.54 -6.17
C LEU A 111 -0.47 -15.07 -6.54
N TYR A 112 -1.68 -14.74 -7.01
CA TYR A 112 -2.00 -13.36 -7.36
C TYR A 112 -2.10 -12.45 -6.13
N LEU A 113 -2.68 -12.91 -5.02
CA LEU A 113 -2.78 -12.12 -3.79
C LEU A 113 -1.39 -11.79 -3.23
N ALA A 114 -0.47 -12.76 -3.24
CA ALA A 114 0.91 -12.54 -2.84
C ALA A 114 1.62 -11.57 -3.79
N ALA A 115 1.52 -11.79 -5.12
CA ALA A 115 2.19 -10.97 -6.12
C ALA A 115 1.69 -9.51 -6.16
N CYS A 116 0.40 -9.28 -5.91
CA CYS A 116 -0.19 -7.93 -5.86
C CYS A 116 0.19 -7.15 -4.58
N GLY A 117 0.76 -7.82 -3.58
CA GLY A 117 1.22 -7.17 -2.35
C GLY A 117 0.16 -7.05 -1.27
N VAL A 118 -0.66 -8.09 -1.06
CA VAL A 118 -1.50 -8.19 0.14
C VAL A 118 -0.61 -8.28 1.38
N GLY A 119 -0.88 -7.44 2.38
CA GLY A 119 -0.05 -7.34 3.58
C GLY A 119 0.06 -8.63 4.39
N ARG A 120 -1.08 -9.30 4.60
CA ARG A 120 -1.12 -10.53 5.38
C ARG A 120 -2.05 -11.56 4.74
N LEU A 121 -1.47 -12.70 4.37
CA LEU A 121 -2.20 -13.80 3.74
C LEU A 121 -2.25 -15.01 4.67
N GLY A 122 -3.44 -15.33 5.15
CA GLY A 122 -3.70 -16.57 5.90
C GLY A 122 -4.11 -17.68 4.95
N ILE A 123 -3.61 -18.89 5.18
CA ILE A 123 -3.91 -20.07 4.36
C ILE A 123 -4.40 -21.19 5.30
N VAL A 124 -5.53 -21.79 4.98
CA VAL A 124 -6.08 -22.94 5.71
C VAL A 124 -6.31 -24.07 4.72
N ASP A 125 -5.57 -25.16 4.88
CA ASP A 125 -5.79 -26.41 4.16
C ASP A 125 -5.36 -27.56 5.09
N HIS A 126 -6.01 -28.71 4.97
CA HIS A 126 -5.73 -29.89 5.80
C HIS A 126 -5.07 -31.03 5.01
N ASP A 127 -5.00 -30.90 3.68
CA ASP A 127 -4.44 -31.91 2.81
C ASP A 127 -2.91 -31.77 2.68
N VAL A 128 -2.32 -32.82 2.10
CA VAL A 128 -0.94 -32.85 1.62
C VAL A 128 -0.88 -32.72 0.11
N VAL A 129 0.30 -32.36 -0.42
CA VAL A 129 0.53 -32.26 -1.87
C VAL A 129 0.62 -33.66 -2.48
N GLU A 130 -0.08 -33.87 -3.60
CA GLU A 130 -0.09 -35.14 -4.34
C GLU A 130 0.22 -34.91 -5.82
N LEU A 131 0.92 -35.86 -6.44
CA LEU A 131 1.35 -35.78 -7.84
C LEU A 131 0.16 -35.60 -8.81
N ASN A 132 -0.93 -36.34 -8.60
CA ASN A 132 -2.14 -36.29 -9.43
C ASN A 132 -2.87 -34.94 -9.37
N ASN A 133 -2.50 -34.06 -8.44
CA ASN A 133 -3.14 -32.76 -8.23
C ASN A 133 -2.35 -31.60 -8.85
N LEU A 134 -1.08 -31.81 -9.21
CA LEU A 134 -0.18 -30.74 -9.69
C LEU A 134 -0.64 -30.06 -11.00
N HIS A 135 -1.36 -30.77 -11.87
CA HIS A 135 -1.85 -30.19 -13.13
C HIS A 135 -2.83 -29.01 -12.94
N ARG A 136 -3.44 -28.87 -11.76
CA ARG A 136 -4.38 -27.79 -11.43
C ARG A 136 -3.99 -27.00 -10.18
N GLN A 137 -3.00 -27.45 -9.41
CA GLN A 137 -2.51 -26.82 -8.19
C GLN A 137 -1.11 -26.27 -8.40
N ILE A 138 -0.99 -25.31 -9.32
CA ILE A 138 0.27 -24.74 -9.83
C ILE A 138 1.14 -24.02 -8.79
N ILE A 139 0.61 -23.76 -7.60
CA ILE A 139 1.35 -23.20 -6.46
C ILE A 139 2.28 -24.24 -5.82
N HIS A 140 2.01 -25.53 -6.04
CA HIS A 140 2.80 -26.64 -5.54
C HIS A 140 3.76 -27.16 -6.60
N THR A 141 4.88 -27.71 -6.16
CA THR A 141 5.88 -28.36 -7.01
C THR A 141 6.11 -29.79 -6.52
N GLU A 142 6.74 -30.62 -7.36
CA GLU A 142 7.06 -32.01 -7.01
C GLU A 142 7.91 -32.14 -5.74
N ALA A 143 8.74 -31.12 -5.44
CA ALA A 143 9.56 -31.07 -4.24
C ALA A 143 8.75 -31.09 -2.92
N TYR A 144 7.46 -30.75 -2.98
CA TYR A 144 6.57 -30.74 -1.83
C TYR A 144 5.63 -31.95 -1.75
N ILE A 145 5.72 -32.93 -2.65
CA ILE A 145 4.85 -34.13 -2.60
C ILE A 145 4.97 -34.81 -1.22
N GLY A 146 3.82 -35.10 -0.61
CA GLY A 146 3.71 -35.67 0.74
C GLY A 146 3.82 -34.66 1.88
N GLN A 147 4.14 -33.40 1.60
CA GLN A 147 4.17 -32.31 2.58
C GLN A 147 2.83 -31.58 2.64
N SER A 148 2.61 -30.82 3.72
CA SER A 148 1.41 -30.00 3.90
C SER A 148 1.23 -29.01 2.74
N LYS A 149 -0.01 -28.92 2.20
CA LYS A 149 -0.33 -27.90 1.20
C LYS A 149 -0.15 -26.48 1.74
N VAL A 150 -0.39 -26.27 3.04
CA VAL A 150 -0.23 -24.96 3.67
C VAL A 150 1.24 -24.53 3.64
N GLU A 151 2.16 -25.42 4.01
CA GLU A 151 3.60 -25.12 4.03
C GLU A 151 4.13 -24.86 2.61
N SER A 152 3.74 -25.71 1.66
CA SER A 152 4.10 -25.54 0.25
C SER A 152 3.59 -24.22 -0.32
N ALA A 153 2.32 -23.89 -0.08
CA ALA A 153 1.72 -22.64 -0.55
C ALA A 153 2.34 -21.41 0.12
N ALA A 154 2.61 -21.47 1.42
CA ALA A 154 3.27 -20.37 2.14
C ALA A 154 4.68 -20.10 1.60
N ALA A 155 5.46 -21.16 1.35
CA ALA A 155 6.79 -21.03 0.74
C ALA A 155 6.72 -20.38 -0.64
N ALA A 156 5.77 -20.80 -1.49
CA ALA A 156 5.54 -20.20 -2.79
C ALA A 156 5.18 -18.71 -2.67
N CYS A 157 4.22 -18.35 -1.82
CA CYS A 157 3.81 -16.95 -1.61
C CYS A 157 4.98 -16.06 -1.12
N HIS A 158 5.81 -16.54 -0.20
CA HIS A 158 6.96 -15.77 0.29
C HIS A 158 7.98 -15.46 -0.81
N SER A 159 8.14 -16.34 -1.80
CA SER A 159 9.05 -16.10 -2.93
C SER A 159 8.64 -14.91 -3.81
N TYR A 160 7.37 -14.51 -3.78
CA TYR A 160 6.89 -13.32 -4.49
C TYR A 160 7.09 -12.03 -3.71
N VAL A 161 7.16 -12.09 -2.38
CA VAL A 161 7.13 -10.90 -1.50
C VAL A 161 8.53 -10.47 -1.05
N THR A 162 9.54 -11.34 -1.13
CA THR A 162 10.90 -11.05 -0.64
C THR A 162 11.62 -9.98 -1.50
N LEU A 163 11.51 -8.73 -1.06
CA LEU A 163 12.57 -7.73 -1.03
C LEU A 163 12.51 -7.17 0.40
N ASP A 164 13.28 -7.80 1.30
CA ASP A 164 13.82 -7.33 2.59
C ASP A 164 14.25 -8.53 3.44
#